data_AF-A0A800ETB8-F1
#
_entry.id   AF-A0A800ETB8-F1
#
_cell.length_a   1.000
_cell.length_b   1.000
_cell.length_c   1.000
_cell.angle_alpha   90.00
_cell.angle_beta   90.00
_cell.angle_gamma   90.00
#
_symmetry.space_group_name_H-M   'P 1'
#
loop_
_entity.id
_entity.type
_entity.pdbx_description
1 polymer ?
#
loop_
_entity_poly.entity_id
_entity_poly.type
_entity_poly.pdbx_seq_one_letter_code
_entity_poly.pdbx_strand_id
1 'polypeptide(L)'
;MARPAVMILPNFAVGTISFAEAAAPALELAEDGYHLYKMQKWMMDDQTEAILRFEYNTEFWFQHGLGEQRVGDLMRNRDLGRLIRYMISAEEEALASGGSRSEGIRAARDAFYKGEPARDVAASNTTRTGSA
;
A
#
# COMPACT_ATOMS: atom_id res chain seq x y z
N MET A 1 -29.51 19.49 -9.57
CA MET A 1 -29.09 18.13 -9.16
C MET A 1 -27.60 18.16 -8.84
N ALA A 2 -27.26 18.22 -7.55
CA ALA A 2 -25.89 18.21 -7.07
C ALA A 2 -25.31 16.79 -7.19
N ARG A 3 -24.20 16.64 -7.91
CA ARG A 3 -23.40 15.41 -7.91
C ARG A 3 -22.49 15.48 -6.69
N PRO A 4 -22.54 14.53 -5.75
CA PRO A 4 -21.63 14.54 -4.61
C PRO A 4 -20.25 14.14 -5.13
N ALA A 5 -19.40 15.15 -5.35
CA ALA A 5 -17.96 15.00 -5.40
C ALA A 5 -17.49 14.63 -3.99
N VAL A 6 -17.43 13.33 -3.69
CA VAL A 6 -16.93 12.82 -2.41
C VAL A 6 -15.40 12.95 -2.41
N MET A 7 -14.98 14.05 -1.79
CA MET A 7 -13.81 14.22 -0.93
C MET A 7 -12.47 13.67 -1.42
N ILE A 8 -11.81 14.44 -2.29
CA ILE A 8 -10.34 14.46 -2.36
C ILE A 8 -9.90 15.93 -2.25
N LEU A 9 -9.11 16.21 -1.19
CA LEU A 9 -8.38 17.44 -0.79
C LEU A 9 -9.17 18.42 0.13
N PRO A 10 -8.62 18.74 1.32
CA PRO A 10 -7.37 19.51 1.43
C PRO A 10 -6.48 19.09 2.63
N ASN A 11 -5.46 18.25 2.42
CA ASN A 11 -4.38 18.14 3.41
C ASN A 11 -2.99 18.44 2.82
N PHE A 12 -2.83 18.36 1.50
CA PHE A 12 -1.54 18.64 0.87
C PHE A 12 -1.16 20.14 0.84
N ALA A 13 -2.13 21.04 1.00
CA ALA A 13 -1.89 22.49 0.98
C ALA A 13 -1.60 23.12 2.36
N VAL A 14 -1.83 22.40 3.47
CA VAL A 14 -1.76 22.96 4.85
C VAL A 14 -0.87 22.15 5.81
N GLY A 15 -0.37 20.99 5.40
CA GLY A 15 0.60 20.22 6.19
C GLY A 15 1.99 20.88 6.18
N THR A 16 2.69 20.85 7.32
CA THR A 16 4.06 21.38 7.47
C THR A 16 5.15 20.33 7.28
N ILE A 17 4.79 19.04 7.29
CA ILE A 17 5.74 17.91 7.22
C ILE A 17 5.84 17.34 5.79
N SER A 18 6.98 16.75 5.45
CA SER A 18 7.20 16.03 4.18
C SER A 18 6.31 14.79 4.05
N PHE A 19 6.21 14.22 2.85
CA PHE A 19 5.51 12.95 2.65
C PHE A 19 6.26 11.81 3.36
N ALA A 20 7.59 11.79 3.33
CA ALA A 20 8.43 10.86 4.05
C ALA A 20 8.12 10.84 5.56
N GLU A 21 8.03 12.01 6.19
CA GLU A 21 7.66 12.12 7.62
C GLU A 21 6.25 11.62 7.89
N ALA A 22 5.29 11.92 7.01
CA ALA A 22 3.92 11.44 7.16
C ALA A 22 3.78 9.93 6.93
N ALA A 23 4.58 9.36 6.05
CA ALA A 23 4.53 7.96 5.66
C ALA A 23 5.39 7.05 6.52
N ALA A 24 6.35 7.58 7.29
CA ALA A 24 7.28 6.80 8.12
C ALA A 24 6.58 5.81 9.06
N PRO A 25 5.51 6.17 9.81
CA PRO A 25 4.83 5.20 10.68
C PRO A 25 4.14 4.07 9.88
N ALA A 26 3.61 4.40 8.70
CA ALA A 26 3.00 3.40 7.82
C ALA A 26 4.06 2.48 7.20
N LEU A 27 5.25 3.01 6.91
CA LEU A 27 6.38 2.23 6.42
C LEU A 27 6.87 1.24 7.48
N GLU A 28 7.07 1.71 8.71
CA GLU A 28 7.48 0.89 9.85
C GLU A 28 6.50 -0.28 10.06
N LEU A 29 5.19 0.02 10.11
CA LEU A 29 4.16 -1.03 10.24
C LEU A 29 4.13 -2.01 9.06
N ALA A 30 4.45 -1.55 7.85
CA ALA A 30 4.50 -2.42 6.67
C ALA A 30 5.73 -3.33 6.67
N GLU A 31 6.88 -2.84 7.14
CA GLU A 31 8.16 -3.54 7.12
C GLU A 31 8.40 -4.39 8.36
N ASP A 32 8.33 -3.77 9.53
CA ASP A 32 8.57 -4.43 10.81
C ASP A 32 7.40 -5.31 11.19
N GLY A 33 6.21 -4.90 10.74
CA GLY A 33 4.97 -5.63 10.87
C GLY A 33 4.11 -5.17 12.04
N TYR A 34 2.94 -5.79 12.16
CA TYR A 34 2.03 -5.60 13.27
C TYR A 34 1.56 -6.95 13.81
N HIS A 35 1.09 -6.94 15.04
CA HIS A 35 0.57 -8.15 15.67
C HIS A 35 -0.88 -8.38 15.22
N LEU A 36 -1.16 -9.58 14.72
CA LEU A 36 -2.50 -9.97 14.27
C LEU A 36 -3.51 -9.85 15.41
N TYR A 37 -4.50 -8.98 15.26
CA TYR A 37 -5.51 -8.74 16.28
C TYR A 37 -6.78 -9.57 16.06
N LYS A 38 -7.57 -9.73 17.13
CA LYS A 38 -8.72 -10.67 17.19
C LYS A 38 -9.72 -10.49 16.04
N MET A 39 -10.10 -9.24 15.75
CA MET A 39 -11.08 -8.95 14.70
C MET A 39 -10.56 -9.30 13.30
N GLN A 40 -9.29 -9.04 13.01
CA GLN A 40 -8.70 -9.43 11.73
C GLN A 40 -8.58 -10.95 11.59
N LYS A 41 -8.15 -11.66 12.64
CA LYS A 41 -8.13 -13.13 12.63
C LYS A 41 -9.51 -13.72 12.37
N TRP A 42 -10.53 -13.19 13.05
CA TRP A 42 -11.92 -13.61 12.84
C TRP A 42 -12.38 -13.38 11.40
N MET A 43 -12.08 -12.22 10.81
CA MET A 43 -12.39 -11.94 9.41
C MET A 43 -11.65 -12.86 8.44
N MET A 44 -10.38 -13.19 8.71
CA MET A 44 -9.60 -14.12 7.90
C MET A 44 -10.22 -15.52 7.91
N ASP A 45 -10.64 -16.01 9.08
CA ASP A 45 -11.28 -17.32 9.21
C ASP A 45 -12.63 -17.36 8.48
N ASP A 46 -13.48 -16.35 8.72
CA ASP A 46 -14.81 -16.22 8.13
C ASP A 46 -14.77 -16.08 6.60
N GLN A 47 -13.75 -15.39 6.07
CA GLN A 47 -13.61 -15.10 4.63
C GLN A 47 -12.56 -15.98 3.94
N THR A 48 -12.14 -17.09 4.55
CA THR A 48 -11.06 -17.95 4.03
C THR A 48 -11.28 -18.33 2.57
N GLU A 49 -12.48 -18.78 2.20
CA GLU A 49 -12.82 -19.18 0.83
C GLU A 49 -12.72 -18.03 -0.18
N ALA A 50 -13.12 -16.82 0.24
CA ALA A 50 -13.04 -15.63 -0.61
C ALA A 50 -11.58 -15.15 -0.78
N ILE A 51 -10.77 -15.28 0.27
CA ILE A 51 -9.33 -14.96 0.25
C ILE A 51 -8.61 -15.92 -0.71
N LEU A 52 -8.84 -17.23 -0.58
CA LEU A 52 -8.22 -18.28 -1.39
C LEU A 52 -8.62 -18.25 -2.87
N ARG A 53 -9.66 -17.49 -3.24
CA ARG A 53 -10.02 -17.29 -4.66
C ARG A 53 -8.92 -16.59 -5.46
N PHE A 54 -8.08 -15.79 -4.80
CA PHE A 54 -6.96 -15.11 -5.44
C PHE A 54 -5.66 -15.66 -4.87
N GLU A 55 -4.86 -16.32 -5.69
CA GLU A 55 -3.64 -17.01 -5.24
C GLU A 55 -2.65 -16.06 -4.51
N TYR A 56 -2.53 -14.81 -4.99
CA TYR A 56 -1.67 -13.78 -4.37
C TYR A 56 -2.09 -13.40 -2.94
N ASN A 57 -3.38 -13.52 -2.62
CA ASN A 57 -3.88 -13.23 -1.27
C ASN A 57 -3.36 -14.26 -0.27
N THR A 58 -3.10 -15.50 -0.71
CA THR A 58 -2.70 -16.58 0.19
C THR A 58 -1.36 -16.27 0.83
N GLU A 59 -0.38 -15.81 0.04
CA GLU A 59 0.95 -15.43 0.53
C GLU A 59 0.90 -14.24 1.48
N PHE A 60 0.01 -13.27 1.21
CA PHE A 60 -0.13 -12.07 2.03
C PHE A 60 -0.85 -12.34 3.35
N TRP A 61 -1.99 -13.04 3.32
CA TRP A 61 -2.85 -13.26 4.49
C TRP A 61 -2.40 -14.44 5.34
N PHE A 62 -1.83 -15.50 4.75
CA PHE A 62 -1.43 -16.72 5.46
C PHE A 62 0.10 -16.88 5.53
N GLN A 63 0.79 -15.86 6.04
CA GLN A 63 2.26 -15.80 6.14
C GLN A 63 2.88 -16.92 6.98
N HIS A 64 2.13 -17.43 7.96
CA HIS A 64 2.54 -18.54 8.81
C HIS A 64 1.90 -19.87 8.39
N GLY A 65 1.19 -19.91 7.25
CA GLY A 65 0.48 -21.10 6.76
C GLY A 65 -1.04 -21.02 6.89
N LEU A 66 -1.75 -21.71 6.00
CA LEU A 66 -3.21 -21.76 6.01
C LEU A 66 -3.71 -22.50 7.26
N GLY A 67 -4.56 -21.85 8.05
CA GLY A 67 -5.07 -22.41 9.31
C GLY A 67 -4.08 -22.37 10.49
N GLU A 68 -2.83 -21.98 10.26
CA GLU A 68 -1.80 -21.91 11.30
C GLU A 68 -1.69 -20.52 11.95
N GLN A 69 -2.33 -19.50 11.35
CA GLN A 69 -2.36 -18.14 11.86
C GLN A 69 -2.98 -18.06 13.27
N ARG A 70 -2.39 -17.25 14.13
CA ARG A 70 -2.81 -17.03 15.53
C ARG A 70 -2.86 -15.56 15.86
N VAL A 71 -3.76 -15.20 16.79
CA VAL A 71 -3.78 -13.86 17.36
C VAL A 71 -2.43 -13.61 18.04
N GLY A 72 -1.80 -12.49 17.71
CA GLY A 72 -0.45 -12.15 18.16
C GLY A 72 0.66 -12.50 17.16
N ASP A 73 0.36 -13.20 16.06
CA ASP A 73 1.37 -13.48 15.05
C ASP A 73 1.82 -12.19 14.36
N LEU A 74 3.12 -12.13 14.05
CA LEU A 74 3.70 -10.99 13.37
C LEU A 74 3.34 -11.04 11.88
N MET A 75 2.62 -10.02 11.42
CA MET A 75 2.17 -9.85 10.04
C MET A 75 2.94 -8.71 9.38
N ARG A 76 3.51 -8.94 8.20
CA ARG A 76 4.29 -7.93 7.45
C ARG A 76 3.74 -7.71 6.06
N ASN A 77 3.62 -6.47 5.62
CA ASN A 77 3.24 -6.15 4.25
C ASN A 77 4.45 -5.65 3.47
N ARG A 78 5.31 -6.57 3.04
CA ARG A 78 6.55 -6.23 2.32
C ARG A 78 6.26 -5.47 1.03
N ASP A 79 5.15 -5.76 0.37
CA ASP A 79 4.79 -5.15 -0.92
C ASP A 79 4.34 -3.71 -0.71
N LEU A 80 3.52 -3.46 0.30
CA LEU A 80 3.18 -2.11 0.73
C LEU A 80 4.43 -1.34 1.19
N GLY A 81 5.35 -1.99 1.91
CA GLY A 81 6.61 -1.35 2.33
C GLY A 81 7.49 -0.98 1.13
N ARG A 82 7.57 -1.82 0.09
CA ARG A 82 8.27 -1.48 -1.16
C ARG A 82 7.62 -0.30 -1.88
N LEU A 83 6.28 -0.27 -1.94
CA LEU A 83 5.54 0.82 -2.53
C LEU A 83 5.73 2.15 -1.79
N ILE A 84 5.66 2.14 -0.45
CA ILE A 84 5.86 3.35 0.35
C ILE A 84 7.30 3.86 0.18
N ARG A 85 8.31 2.98 0.21
CA ARG A 85 9.69 3.36 -0.10
C ARG A 85 9.83 3.99 -1.48
N TYR A 86 9.22 3.39 -2.49
CA TYR A 86 9.27 3.93 -3.85
C TYR A 86 8.69 5.35 -3.94
N MET A 87 7.57 5.61 -3.25
CA MET A 87 6.99 6.95 -3.18
C MET A 87 7.89 7.94 -2.43
N ILE A 88 8.55 7.51 -1.36
CA ILE A 88 9.49 8.33 -0.59
C ILE A 88 10.70 8.69 -1.45
N SER A 89 11.31 7.72 -2.15
CA SER A 89 12.44 7.98 -3.04
C SER A 89 12.10 8.99 -4.14
N ALA A 90 10.89 8.93 -4.69
CA ALA A 90 10.43 9.92 -5.67
C ALA A 90 10.30 11.35 -5.09
N GLU A 91 9.88 11.49 -3.83
CA GLU A 91 9.92 12.78 -3.14
C GLU A 91 11.37 13.26 -2.94
N GLU A 92 12.25 12.38 -2.45
CA GLU A 92 13.64 12.71 -2.17
C GLU A 92 14.40 13.16 -3.43
N GLU A 93 14.19 12.49 -4.56
CA GLU A 93 14.77 12.88 -5.86
C GLU A 93 14.27 14.26 -6.33
N ALA A 94 12.99 14.55 -6.16
CA ALA A 94 12.41 15.85 -6.50
C ALA A 94 12.95 16.97 -5.60
N LEU A 95 13.18 16.70 -4.32
CA LEU A 95 13.79 17.67 -3.40
C LEU A 95 15.30 17.86 -3.69
N ALA A 96 16.02 16.77 -3.98
CA ALA A 96 17.44 16.81 -4.32
C ALA A 96 17.74 17.56 -5.62
N SER A 97 16.78 17.57 -6.56
CA SER A 97 16.86 18.36 -7.79
C SER A 97 16.49 19.84 -7.63
N GLY A 98 16.27 20.30 -6.38
CA GLY A 98 15.94 21.69 -6.05
C GLY A 98 14.44 22.00 -6.07
N GLY A 99 13.59 20.98 -6.13
CA GLY A 99 12.14 21.13 -6.07
C GLY A 99 11.65 21.58 -4.70
N SER A 100 10.52 22.28 -4.70
CA SER A 100 9.78 22.65 -3.50
C SER A 100 9.09 21.44 -2.85
N ARG A 101 8.71 21.56 -1.57
CA ARG A 101 7.93 20.53 -0.86
C ARG A 101 6.68 20.09 -1.63
N SER A 102 5.97 21.03 -2.25
CA SER A 102 4.78 20.72 -3.05
C SER A 102 5.10 19.90 -4.31
N GLU A 103 6.28 20.09 -4.89
CA GLU A 103 6.77 19.31 -6.02
C GLU A 103 7.21 17.91 -5.58
N GLY A 104 7.86 17.78 -4.42
CA GLY A 104 8.17 16.48 -3.81
C GLY A 104 6.93 15.62 -3.53
N ILE A 105 5.90 16.21 -2.92
CA ILE A 105 4.60 15.53 -2.69
C ILE A 105 3.93 15.15 -4.01
N ARG A 106 4.02 16.01 -5.03
CA ARG A 106 3.48 15.70 -6.36
C ARG A 106 4.24 14.55 -7.01
N ALA A 107 5.57 14.49 -6.84
CA ALA A 107 6.39 13.40 -7.35
C ALA A 107 6.05 12.07 -6.67
N ALA A 108 5.90 12.02 -5.35
CA ALA A 108 5.44 10.82 -4.64
C ALA A 108 4.06 10.34 -5.13
N ARG A 109 3.13 11.27 -5.35
CA ARG A 109 1.81 10.95 -5.93
C ARG A 109 1.92 10.45 -7.36
N ASP A 110 2.74 11.09 -8.19
CA ASP A 110 2.96 10.67 -9.57
C ASP A 110 3.66 9.29 -9.63
N ALA A 111 4.55 8.98 -8.69
CA ALA A 111 5.16 7.66 -8.56
C ALA A 111 4.10 6.58 -8.27
N PHE A 112 3.12 6.85 -7.41
CA PHE A 112 2.01 5.93 -7.16
C PHE A 112 1.10 5.72 -8.38
N TYR A 113 0.74 6.79 -9.10
CA TYR A 113 -0.23 6.73 -10.19
C TYR A 113 0.35 6.48 -11.59
N LYS A 114 1.63 6.81 -11.80
CA LYS A 114 2.31 6.78 -13.13
C LYS A 114 3.63 6.02 -13.09
N GLY A 115 4.15 5.68 -11.91
CA GLY A 115 5.41 4.97 -11.74
C GLY A 115 5.33 3.47 -12.05
N GLU A 116 6.48 2.81 -11.93
CA GLU A 116 6.65 1.39 -12.23
C GLU A 116 5.72 0.43 -11.46
N PRO A 117 5.32 0.69 -10.19
CA PRO A 117 4.33 -0.15 -9.50
C PRO A 117 2.97 -0.20 -10.20
N ALA A 118 2.58 0.86 -10.93
CA ALA A 118 1.37 0.86 -11.76
C ALA A 118 1.53 -0.04 -13.00
N ARG A 119 2.76 -0.28 -13.47
CA ARG A 119 3.06 -1.22 -14.56
C ARG A 119 3.08 -2.67 -14.06
N ASP A 120 3.54 -2.95 -12.86
CA ASP A 120 3.46 -4.30 -12.27
C ASP A 120 2.01 -4.72 -11.98
N VAL A 121 1.18 -3.80 -11.46
CA VAL A 121 -0.27 -4.04 -11.30
C VAL A 121 -0.96 -4.20 -12.67
N ALA A 122 -0.52 -3.48 -13.71
CA ALA A 122 -1.03 -3.65 -15.07
C ALA A 122 -0.58 -4.96 -15.73
N ALA A 123 0.66 -5.41 -15.49
CA ALA A 123 1.21 -6.67 -15.99
C ALA A 123 0.52 -7.90 -15.35
N SER A 124 0.18 -7.82 -14.05
CA SER A 124 -0.68 -8.81 -13.39
C SER A 124 -2.07 -8.89 -14.04
N ASN A 125 -2.61 -7.76 -14.52
CA ASN A 125 -3.90 -7.73 -15.22
C ASN A 125 -3.82 -8.21 -16.68
N THR A 126 -2.69 -8.03 -17.38
CA THR A 126 -2.52 -8.46 -18.79
C THR A 126 -2.32 -9.97 -18.92
N THR A 127 -1.75 -10.64 -17.93
CA THR A 127 -1.69 -12.13 -17.91
C THR A 127 -3.09 -12.76 -17.83
N ARG A 128 -4.11 -11.97 -17.48
CA ARG A 128 -5.50 -12.44 -17.27
C ARG A 128 -6.42 -12.31 -18.49
N THR A 129 -5.97 -11.70 -19.60
CA THR A 129 -6.81 -11.58 -20.83
C THR A 129 -6.46 -12.62 -21.90
N GLY A 130 -5.65 -13.63 -21.57
CA GLY A 130 -5.19 -14.64 -22.51
C GLY A 130 -5.02 -16.01 -21.88
N SER A 131 -6.06 -16.56 -21.23
CA SER A 131 -6.22 -17.99 -20.98
C SER A 131 -7.58 -18.27 -20.31
N ALA A 132 -8.62 -18.38 -21.14
CA ALA A 132 -9.79 -19.28 -21.04
C ALA A 132 -10.94 -18.71 -21.89
#